data_AF-A0A2Z3J0X7-F1
#
_entry.id   AF-A0A2Z3J0X7-F1
#
_cell.length_a   1.000
_cell.length_b   1.000
_cell.length_c   1.000
_cell.angle_alpha   90.00
_cell.angle_beta   90.00
_cell.angle_gamma   90.00
#
_symmetry.space_group_name_H-M   'P 1'
#
loop_
_entity.id
_entity.type
_entity.pdbx_description
1 polymer ?
#
loop_
_entity_poly.entity_id
_entity_poly.type
_entity_poly.pdbx_seq_one_letter_code
_entity_poly.pdbx_strand_id
1 'polypeptide(L)'
;MKDVIMRVYDVAIDVVVIGLVLVMLVTLGFAFFDVMAGLFRLLPTMKSAELDAADFRDLVSSVLDVFVIIELFSTFVQYVKVRRIRLSMLIDVTAVFVLRDMLVTLYGKTFDTSHLLVLALLLIVLVIARSITGFFPPRPRDQS
;
A
#
# COMPACT_ATOMS: atom_id res chain seq x y z
N MET A 1 -31.79 -19.33 16.42
CA MET A 1 -31.43 -17.89 16.53
C MET A 1 -29.94 -17.64 16.26
N LYS A 2 -29.01 -18.38 16.88
CA LYS A 2 -27.55 -18.27 16.61
C LYS A 2 -27.17 -18.45 15.13
N ASP A 3 -27.81 -19.38 14.42
CA ASP A 3 -27.51 -19.63 13.00
C ASP A 3 -27.93 -18.47 12.08
N VAL A 4 -28.99 -17.74 12.45
CA VAL A 4 -29.44 -16.56 11.71
C VAL A 4 -28.48 -15.39 11.93
N ILE A 5 -27.99 -15.22 13.15
CA ILE A 5 -27.02 -14.16 13.49
C ILE A 5 -25.69 -14.38 12.75
N MET A 6 -25.19 -15.62 12.72
CA MET A 6 -23.95 -15.96 11.99
C MET A 6 -24.12 -15.73 10.48
N ARG A 7 -25.26 -16.14 9.91
CA ARG A 7 -25.54 -15.95 8.47
C ARG A 7 -25.67 -14.47 8.08
N VAL A 8 -26.29 -13.64 8.92
CA VAL A 8 -26.37 -12.18 8.68
C VAL A 8 -24.99 -11.54 8.78
N TYR A 9 -24.17 -11.96 9.73
CA TYR A 9 -22.79 -11.48 9.87
C TYR A 9 -21.94 -11.80 8.63
N ASP A 10 -21.99 -13.04 8.16
CA ASP A 10 -21.24 -13.46 6.97
C ASP A 10 -21.69 -12.68 5.72
N VAL A 11 -23.00 -12.52 5.51
CA VAL A 11 -23.54 -11.74 4.39
C VAL A 11 -23.14 -10.27 4.48
N ALA A 12 -23.20 -9.66 5.67
CA ALA A 12 -22.79 -8.28 5.86
C ALA A 12 -21.30 -8.08 5.54
N ILE A 13 -20.44 -9.01 5.98
CA ILE A 13 -19.01 -8.98 5.63
C ILE A 13 -18.80 -9.11 4.13
N ASP A 14 -19.44 -10.08 3.48
CA ASP A 14 -19.25 -10.30 2.05
C ASP A 14 -19.70 -9.06 1.25
N VAL A 15 -20.81 -8.42 1.62
CA VAL A 15 -21.26 -7.17 1.00
C VAL A 15 -20.26 -6.04 1.19
N VAL A 16 -19.74 -5.85 2.41
CA VAL A 16 -18.73 -4.82 2.70
C VAL A 16 -17.45 -5.08 1.91
N VAL A 17 -16.98 -6.33 1.87
CA VAL A 17 -15.78 -6.73 1.13
C VAL A 17 -15.95 -6.46 -0.37
N ILE A 18 -17.07 -6.88 -0.96
CA ILE A 18 -17.35 -6.64 -2.38
C ILE A 18 -17.41 -5.14 -2.67
N GLY A 19 -18.06 -4.36 -1.80
CA GLY A 19 -18.11 -2.91 -1.90
C GLY A 19 -16.71 -2.26 -1.85
N LEU A 20 -15.88 -2.68 -0.90
CA LEU A 20 -14.50 -2.19 -0.77
C LEU A 20 -13.67 -2.54 -2.01
N VAL A 21 -13.73 -3.78 -2.49
CA VAL A 21 -13.01 -4.21 -3.69
C VAL A 21 -13.43 -3.39 -4.92
N LEU A 22 -14.73 -3.11 -5.09
CA LEU A 22 -15.22 -2.26 -6.18
C LEU A 22 -14.68 -0.83 -6.09
N VAL A 23 -14.75 -0.20 -4.91
CA VAL A 23 -14.21 1.16 -4.71
C VAL A 23 -12.71 1.20 -4.97
N MET A 24 -11.96 0.17 -4.54
CA MET A 24 -10.52 0.08 -4.79
C MET A 24 -10.19 -0.08 -6.27
N LEU A 25 -10.95 -0.90 -7.02
CA LEU A 25 -10.74 -1.06 -8.46
C LEU A 25 -11.00 0.26 -9.21
N VAL A 26 -12.05 0.99 -8.82
CA VAL A 26 -12.38 2.29 -9.41
C VAL A 26 -11.28 3.32 -9.13
N THR A 27 -10.85 3.43 -7.88
CA THR A 27 -9.77 4.37 -7.49
C THR A 27 -8.44 4.03 -8.17
N LEU A 28 -8.09 2.74 -8.27
CA LEU A 28 -6.91 2.30 -9.00
C LEU A 28 -7.00 2.64 -10.50
N GLY A 29 -8.17 2.48 -11.11
CA GLY A 29 -8.42 2.87 -12.50
C GLY A 29 -8.23 4.37 -12.73
N PHE A 30 -8.76 5.21 -11.84
CA PHE A 30 -8.56 6.66 -11.90
C PHE A 30 -7.10 7.05 -11.72
N ALA A 31 -6.41 6.49 -10.73
CA ALA A 31 -5.01 6.77 -10.47
C ALA A 31 -4.10 6.35 -11.65
N PHE A 32 -4.38 5.19 -12.26
CA PHE A 32 -3.68 4.74 -13.46
C PHE A 32 -3.91 5.70 -14.65
N PHE A 33 -5.15 6.15 -14.85
CA PHE A 33 -5.47 7.10 -15.90
C PHE A 33 -4.74 8.44 -15.71
N ASP A 34 -4.66 8.92 -14.47
CA ASP A 34 -3.98 10.17 -14.13
C ASP A 34 -2.47 10.09 -14.43
N VAL A 35 -1.82 8.98 -14.04
CA VAL A 35 -0.42 8.71 -14.40
C VAL A 35 -0.22 8.67 -15.91
N MET A 36 -1.12 8.04 -16.66
CA MET A 36 -1.05 8.05 -18.12
C MET A 36 -1.21 9.45 -18.70
N ALA A 37 -2.18 10.22 -18.23
CA ALA A 37 -2.37 11.60 -18.67
C ALA A 37 -1.13 12.46 -18.38
N GLY A 38 -0.51 12.30 -17.21
CA GLY A 38 0.75 12.94 -16.85
C GLY A 38 1.90 12.55 -17.78
N LEU A 39 2.03 11.27 -18.10
CA LEU A 39 3.05 10.78 -19.05
C LEU A 39 2.83 11.37 -20.45
N PHE A 40 1.59 11.38 -20.96
CA PHE A 40 1.27 11.94 -22.27
C PHE A 40 1.58 13.44 -22.36
N ARG A 41 1.43 14.19 -21.26
CA ARG A 41 1.80 15.61 -21.19
C ARG A 41 3.32 15.83 -21.23
N LEU A 42 4.10 14.92 -20.64
CA LEU A 42 5.56 15.00 -20.58
C LEU A 42 6.26 14.57 -21.87
N LEU A 43 5.65 13.69 -22.67
CA LEU A 43 6.21 13.21 -23.95
C LEU A 43 6.58 14.34 -24.96
N PRO A 44 5.72 15.33 -25.24
CA PRO A 44 6.09 16.44 -26.13
C PRO A 44 7.16 17.34 -25.53
N THR A 45 7.12 17.61 -24.21
CA THR A 45 8.08 18.44 -23.47
C THR A 45 9.50 17.85 -23.49
N MET A 46 9.63 16.51 -23.46
CA MET A 46 10.92 15.80 -23.61
C MET A 46 11.58 16.05 -24.98
N LYS A 47 10.79 16.26 -26.04
CA LYS A 47 11.32 16.56 -27.39
C LYS A 47 11.84 17.99 -27.52
N SER A 48 11.38 18.91 -26.69
CA SER A 48 11.76 20.33 -26.73
C SER A 48 12.92 20.72 -25.80
N ALA A 49 13.59 19.75 -25.17
CA ALA A 49 14.75 19.93 -24.28
C ALA A 49 14.54 20.78 -23.00
N GLU A 50 13.34 21.33 -22.79
CA GLU A 50 12.94 21.98 -21.54
C GLU A 50 12.29 20.97 -20.59
N LEU A 51 13.09 20.07 -20.00
CA LEU A 51 12.59 19.21 -18.94
C LEU A 51 12.46 20.01 -17.65
N ASP A 52 11.22 20.43 -17.34
CA ASP A 52 10.94 20.96 -16.02
C ASP A 52 11.03 19.82 -14.99
N ALA A 53 12.01 19.93 -14.10
CA ALA A 53 12.19 18.98 -13.02
C ALA A 53 10.94 18.92 -12.10
N ALA A 54 10.11 19.96 -12.08
CA ALA A 54 8.84 19.96 -11.35
C ALA A 54 7.86 18.94 -11.92
N ASP A 55 7.64 18.94 -13.23
CA ASP A 55 6.70 18.02 -13.89
C ASP A 55 7.15 16.56 -13.76
N PHE A 56 8.45 16.30 -13.84
CA PHE A 56 9.00 14.96 -13.61
C PHE A 56 8.75 14.48 -12.17
N ARG A 57 8.97 15.34 -11.17
CA ARG A 57 8.69 15.00 -9.76
C ARG A 57 7.22 14.72 -9.52
N ASP A 58 6.34 15.52 -10.09
CA ASP A 58 4.89 15.36 -9.93
C ASP A 58 4.40 14.05 -10.60
N LEU A 59 5.00 13.65 -11.74
CA LEU A 59 4.77 12.32 -12.33
C LEU A 59 5.25 11.20 -11.40
N VAL A 60 6.47 11.30 -10.85
CA VAL A 60 7.00 10.29 -9.91
C VAL A 60 6.08 10.17 -8.68
N SER A 61 5.61 11.29 -8.13
CA SER A 61 4.65 11.28 -7.01
C SER A 61 3.36 10.55 -7.39
N SER A 62 2.81 10.85 -8.57
CA SER A 62 1.57 10.22 -9.07
C SER A 62 1.73 8.70 -9.25
N VAL A 63 2.90 8.24 -9.72
CA VAL A 63 3.22 6.81 -9.82
C VAL A 63 3.32 6.17 -8.44
N LEU A 64 3.95 6.85 -7.48
CA LEU A 64 4.03 6.37 -6.10
C LEU A 64 2.63 6.29 -5.46
N ASP A 65 1.69 7.18 -5.78
CA ASP A 65 0.26 7.14 -5.41
C ASP A 65 -0.45 5.88 -5.89
N VAL A 66 -0.27 5.53 -7.16
CA VAL A 66 -0.77 4.25 -7.71
C VAL A 66 -0.20 3.06 -6.94
N PHE A 67 1.10 3.08 -6.64
CA PHE A 67 1.77 1.98 -5.94
C PHE A 67 1.17 1.71 -4.55
N VAL A 68 0.79 2.77 -3.82
CA VAL A 68 0.11 2.61 -2.52
C VAL A 68 -1.26 2.00 -2.64
N ILE A 69 -2.03 2.40 -3.65
CA ILE A 69 -3.36 1.81 -3.87
C ILE A 69 -3.23 0.32 -4.19
N ILE A 70 -2.25 -0.06 -5.01
CA ILE A 70 -1.95 -1.47 -5.34
C ILE A 70 -1.56 -2.27 -4.10
N GLU A 71 -0.71 -1.72 -3.24
CA GLU A 71 -0.25 -2.41 -2.02
C GLU A 71 -1.40 -2.64 -1.04
N LEU A 72 -2.22 -1.60 -0.81
CA LEU A 72 -3.43 -1.72 -0.01
C LEU A 72 -4.36 -2.77 -0.63
N PHE A 73 -4.53 -2.76 -1.95
CA PHE A 73 -5.38 -3.73 -2.65
C PHE A 73 -4.91 -5.16 -2.44
N SER A 74 -3.60 -5.40 -2.57
CA SER A 74 -2.98 -6.69 -2.30
C SER A 74 -3.30 -7.18 -0.88
N THR A 75 -3.18 -6.29 0.12
CA THR A 75 -3.49 -6.60 1.53
C THR A 75 -4.95 -6.99 1.72
N PHE A 76 -5.89 -6.26 1.11
CA PHE A 76 -7.32 -6.58 1.17
C PHE A 76 -7.65 -7.90 0.49
N VAL A 77 -7.15 -8.13 -0.74
CA VAL A 77 -7.35 -9.41 -1.46
C VAL A 77 -6.82 -10.58 -0.65
N GLN A 78 -5.66 -10.40 -0.01
CA GLN A 78 -5.03 -11.42 0.82
C GLN A 78 -5.84 -11.71 2.09
N TYR A 79 -6.43 -10.69 2.71
CA TYR A 79 -7.40 -10.85 3.80
C TYR A 79 -8.62 -11.68 3.37
N VAL A 80 -9.22 -11.35 2.22
CA VAL A 80 -10.38 -12.07 1.68
C VAL A 80 -10.06 -13.53 1.41
N LYS A 81 -8.89 -13.80 0.81
CA LYS A 81 -8.49 -15.15 0.40
C LYS A 81 -8.20 -16.09 1.57
N VAL A 82 -7.62 -15.56 2.66
CA VAL A 82 -7.13 -16.40 3.77
C VAL A 82 -8.05 -16.31 5.01
N ARG A 83 -8.97 -15.34 5.05
CA ARG A 83 -9.79 -14.96 6.24
C ARG A 83 -8.99 -14.76 7.53
N ARG A 84 -7.66 -14.67 7.43
CA ARG A 84 -6.73 -14.42 8.52
C ARG A 84 -5.54 -13.63 7.98
N ILE A 85 -5.15 -12.62 8.75
CA ILE A 85 -3.96 -11.84 8.45
C ILE A 85 -2.79 -12.41 9.27
N ARG A 86 -1.72 -12.84 8.61
CA ARG A 86 -0.50 -13.27 9.31
C ARG A 86 0.26 -12.01 9.75
N LEU A 87 0.68 -11.95 11.00
CA LEU A 87 1.38 -10.78 11.53
C LEU A 87 2.68 -10.48 10.74
N SER A 88 3.43 -11.51 10.35
CA SER A 88 4.65 -11.36 9.54
C SER A 88 4.39 -10.70 8.18
N MET A 89 3.28 -11.05 7.54
CA MET A 89 2.84 -10.48 6.27
C MET A 89 2.42 -9.01 6.43
N LEU A 90 1.73 -8.66 7.52
CA LEU A 90 1.43 -7.27 7.83
C LEU A 90 2.69 -6.42 8.01
N ILE A 91 3.69 -6.94 8.72
CA ILE A 91 4.95 -6.22 8.93
C ILE A 91 5.66 -5.99 7.59
N ASP A 92 5.70 -6.99 6.71
CA ASP A 92 6.30 -6.86 5.37
C ASP A 92 5.60 -5.77 4.54
N VAL A 93 4.28 -5.83 4.42
CA VAL A 93 3.49 -4.84 3.68
C VAL A 93 3.63 -3.44 4.30
N THR A 94 3.60 -3.33 5.62
CA THR A 94 3.75 -2.05 6.32
C THR A 94 5.13 -1.46 6.09
N ALA A 95 6.19 -2.26 6.08
CA ALA A 95 7.54 -1.79 5.78
C ALA A 95 7.66 -1.23 4.36
N VAL A 96 7.06 -1.90 3.37
CA VAL A 96 7.00 -1.41 1.98
C VAL A 96 6.19 -0.11 1.90
N PHE A 97 5.06 -0.03 2.62
CA PHE A 97 4.23 1.17 2.70
C PHE A 97 4.99 2.37 3.28
N VAL A 98 5.70 2.19 4.39
CA VAL A 98 6.53 3.23 5.04
C VAL A 98 7.68 3.68 4.13
N LEU A 99 8.36 2.72 3.47
CA LEU A 99 9.41 3.04 2.51
C LEU A 99 8.86 3.89 1.36
N ARG A 100 7.68 3.54 0.84
CA ARG A 100 7.02 4.33 -0.20
C ARG A 100 6.69 5.73 0.30
N ASP A 101 6.10 5.85 1.49
CA ASP A 101 5.70 7.15 2.03
C ASP A 101 6.91 8.09 2.23
N MET A 102 8.05 7.50 2.60
CA MET A 102 9.35 8.20 2.61
C MET A 102 9.76 8.66 1.21
N LEU A 103 9.59 7.84 0.17
CA LEU A 103 9.85 8.25 -1.21
C LEU A 103 8.90 9.39 -1.64
N VAL A 104 7.61 9.31 -1.34
CA VAL A 104 6.66 10.40 -1.65
C VAL A 104 7.06 11.68 -0.94
N THR A 105 7.41 11.62 0.34
CA THR A 105 7.88 12.79 1.08
C THR A 105 9.13 13.41 0.44
N LEU A 106 10.07 12.59 -0.02
CA LEU A 106 11.30 13.04 -0.68
C LEU A 106 11.05 13.69 -2.06
N TYR A 107 10.08 13.18 -2.83
CA TYR A 107 9.80 13.66 -4.18
C TYR A 107 8.68 14.72 -4.25
N GLY A 108 7.75 14.73 -3.29
CA GLY A 108 6.52 15.53 -3.26
C GLY A 108 6.66 16.96 -2.74
N LYS A 109 7.88 17.51 -2.67
CA LYS A 109 8.21 18.90 -2.26
C LYS A 109 7.99 19.23 -0.77
N THR A 110 7.48 18.32 0.06
CA THR A 110 7.25 18.54 1.50
C THR A 110 8.46 18.08 2.33
N PHE A 111 9.44 18.97 2.48
CA PHE A 111 10.62 18.72 3.30
C PHE A 111 10.39 19.11 4.77
N ASP A 112 9.45 18.45 5.43
CA ASP A 112 9.45 18.45 6.89
C ASP A 112 10.46 17.40 7.37
N THR A 113 11.62 17.88 7.82
CA THR A 113 12.70 17.02 8.32
C THR A 113 12.23 16.18 9.52
N SER A 114 11.29 16.69 10.31
CA SER A 114 10.69 15.95 11.42
C SER A 114 9.86 14.76 10.93
N HIS A 115 9.06 14.94 9.87
CA HIS A 115 8.27 13.85 9.27
C HIS A 115 9.17 12.71 8.75
N LEU A 116 10.25 13.08 8.06
CA LEU A 116 11.17 12.11 7.48
C LEU A 116 11.93 11.31 8.55
N LEU A 117 12.30 11.95 9.67
CA LEU A 117 12.91 11.26 10.81
C LEU A 117 11.95 10.28 11.48
N VAL A 118 10.66 10.63 11.60
CA VAL A 118 9.63 9.74 12.13
C VAL A 118 9.45 8.52 11.22
N LEU A 119 9.35 8.72 9.91
CA LEU A 119 9.27 7.64 8.93
C LEU A 119 10.50 6.72 8.98
N ALA A 120 11.70 7.29 9.08
CA ALA A 120 12.94 6.52 9.19
C ALA A 120 12.97 5.69 10.48
N LEU A 121 12.60 6.29 11.62
CA LEU A 121 12.52 5.58 12.90
C LEU A 121 11.49 4.45 12.84
N LEU A 122 10.31 4.70 12.27
CA LEU A 122 9.27 3.69 12.09
C LEU A 122 9.74 2.52 11.23
N LEU A 123 10.45 2.80 10.13
CA LEU A 123 11.03 1.79 9.25
C LEU A 123 12.05 0.93 10.01
N ILE A 124 12.94 1.54 10.80
CA ILE A 124 13.90 0.81 11.64
C ILE A 124 13.16 -0.14 12.60
N VAL A 125 12.12 0.35 13.29
CA VAL A 125 11.32 -0.47 14.22
C VAL A 125 10.66 -1.65 13.49
N LEU A 126 10.11 -1.43 12.30
CA LEU A 126 9.49 -2.48 11.49
C LEU A 126 10.49 -3.54 11.03
N VAL A 127 11.69 -3.14 10.61
CA VAL A 127 12.76 -4.07 10.21
C VAL A 127 13.23 -4.90 11.41
N ILE A 128 13.40 -4.29 12.58
CA ILE A 128 13.74 -5.01 13.81
C ILE A 128 12.63 -6.01 14.16
N ALA A 129 11.37 -5.57 14.16
CA ALA A 129 10.23 -6.45 14.43
C ALA A 129 10.18 -7.63 13.43
N ARG A 130 10.44 -7.36 12.15
CA ARG A 130 10.52 -8.39 11.11
C ARG A 130 11.63 -9.39 11.38
N SER A 131 12.83 -8.92 11.69
CA SER A 131 13.96 -9.78 12.05
C SER A 131 13.61 -10.68 13.25
N ILE A 132 13.02 -10.13 14.31
CA ILE A 132 12.61 -10.90 15.50
C ILE A 132 11.59 -11.99 15.14
N THR A 133 10.57 -11.67 14.33
CA THR A 133 9.58 -12.68 13.90
C THR A 133 10.19 -13.80 13.06
N GLY A 134 11.29 -13.55 12.34
CA GLY A 134 12.05 -14.59 11.64
C GLY A 134 12.86 -15.49 12.58
N PHE A 135 13.40 -14.95 13.67
CA PHE A 135 14.17 -15.70 14.66
C PHE A 135 13.32 -16.56 15.61
N PHE A 136 12.04 -16.21 15.81
CA PHE A 136 11.09 -16.99 16.61
C PHE A 136 10.01 -17.65 15.74
N PRO A 137 10.33 -18.68 14.92
CA PRO A 137 9.31 -19.41 14.21
C PRO A 137 8.35 -20.09 15.21
N PRO A 138 7.03 -20.08 14.95
CA PRO A 138 6.07 -20.77 15.81
C PRO A 138 6.47 -22.23 15.97
N ARG A 139 6.68 -22.69 17.22
CA ARG A 139 6.94 -24.10 17.52
C ARG A 139 5.88 -24.96 16.79
N PRO A 140 6.28 -25.93 15.96
CA PRO A 140 5.35 -26.92 15.46
C PRO A 140 4.69 -27.56 16.68
N ARG A 141 3.35 -27.46 16.80
CA ARG A 141 2.62 -28.33 17.71
C ARG A 141 2.79 -29.74 17.16
N ASP A 142 3.66 -30.48 17.84
CA ASP A 142 3.75 -31.91 17.79
C ASP A 142 2.36 -32.53 17.89
N GLN A 143 1.97 -33.25 16.84
CA GLN A 143 0.86 -34.17 16.88
C GLN A 143 1.36 -35.39 17.65
N SER A 144 0.96 -35.50 18.92
CA SER A 144 1.03 -36.74 19.70
C SER A 144 -0.26 -37.54 19.50
#